data_AF-Q6AC24-F1
#
_entry.id   AF-Q6AC24-F1
#
_cell.length_a   1.000
_cell.length_b   1.000
_cell.length_c   1.000
_cell.angle_alpha   90.00
_cell.angle_beta   90.00
_cell.angle_gamma   90.00
#
_symmetry.space_group_name_H-M   'P 1'
#
loop_
_entity.id
_entity.type
_entity.pdbx_description
1 polymer ?
#
loop_
_entity_poly.entity_id
_entity_poly.type
_entity_poly.pdbx_seq_one_letter_code
_entity_poly.pdbx_strand_id
1 'polypeptide(L)' 'MYYQFICHWDIVRYRAPNKVSWNLDKNRPNVGYAATVAAQCNP' A
#
# COMPACT_ATOMS: atom_id res chain seq x y z
N MET A 1 -5.58 6.98 -0.62
CA MET A 1 -6.18 5.63 -0.74
C MET A 1 -5.75 4.83 -2.00
N TYR A 2 -6.17 5.19 -3.23
CA TYR A 2 -6.03 4.35 -4.45
C TYR A 2 -4.67 3.63 -4.62
N TYR A 3 -3.56 4.37 -4.75
CA TYR A 3 -2.24 3.76 -4.97
C TYR A 3 -1.74 2.87 -3.82
N GLN A 4 -2.23 3.08 -2.60
CA GLN A 4 -1.85 2.25 -1.44
C GLN A 4 -2.61 0.94 -1.47
N PHE A 5 -3.88 0.96 -1.85
CA PHE A 5 -4.64 -0.26 -2.06
C PHE A 5 -4.01 -1.10 -3.19
N ILE A 6 -3.70 -0.50 -4.33
CA ILE A 6 -3.04 -1.20 -5.45
C ILE A 6 -1.69 -1.77 -5.02
N CYS A 7 -0.84 -1.00 -4.32
CA CYS A 7 0.43 -1.49 -3.79
C CYS A 7 0.25 -2.68 -2.83
N HIS A 8 -0.75 -2.62 -1.93
CA HIS A 8 -1.04 -3.73 -1.03
C HIS A 8 -1.52 -4.98 -1.79
N TRP A 9 -2.33 -4.79 -2.83
CA TRP A 9 -2.85 -5.88 -3.65
C TRP A 9 -1.75 -6.53 -4.51
N ASP A 10 -0.94 -5.74 -5.19
CA ASP A 10 0.08 -6.20 -6.14
C ASP A 10 1.31 -6.78 -5.43
N ILE A 11 1.62 -6.33 -4.21
CA ILE A 11 2.88 -6.67 -3.51
C ILE A 11 2.61 -7.35 -2.18
N VAL A 12 1.91 -6.67 -1.27
CA VAL A 12 1.78 -7.13 0.13
C VAL A 12 1.01 -8.44 0.21
N ARG A 13 -0.01 -8.64 -0.64
CA ARG A 13 -0.75 -9.91 -0.73
C ARG A 13 0.15 -11.12 -0.96
N TYR A 14 1.17 -10.99 -1.80
CA TYR A 14 2.09 -12.10 -2.12
C TYR A 14 3.24 -12.20 -1.11
N ARG A 15 3.76 -11.05 -0.63
CA ARG A 15 4.89 -11.01 0.32
C ARG A 15 4.47 -11.39 1.76
N ALA A 16 3.25 -11.04 2.15
CA ALA A 16 2.72 -11.24 3.50
C ALA A 16 1.26 -11.74 3.47
N PRO A 17 1.02 -12.95 2.94
CA PRO A 17 -0.34 -13.47 2.70
C PRO A 17 -1.17 -13.64 3.97
N ASN A 18 -0.54 -13.82 5.13
CA ASN A 18 -1.21 -14.03 6.42
C ASN A 18 -1.42 -12.74 7.22
N LYS A 19 -1.25 -11.55 6.61
CA LYS A 19 -1.58 -10.28 7.27
C LYS A 19 -3.10 -10.20 7.47
N VAL A 20 -3.54 -10.10 8.71
CA VAL A 20 -4.96 -10.01 9.08
C VAL A 20 -5.61 -8.73 8.55
N SER A 21 -4.87 -7.63 8.45
CA SER A 21 -5.36 -6.36 7.94
C SER A 21 -4.27 -5.52 7.26
N TRP A 22 -4.70 -4.55 6.45
CA TRP A 22 -3.86 -3.56 5.79
C TRP A 22 -4.14 -2.17 6.35
N ASN A 23 -3.09 -1.38 6.59
CA ASN A 23 -3.18 -0.02 7.12
C ASN A 23 -3.56 0.98 6.01
N LEU A 24 -4.74 0.79 5.40
CA LEU A 24 -5.21 1.67 4.32
C LEU A 24 -5.73 2.99 4.91
N ASP A 25 -5.12 4.10 4.51
CA ASP A 25 -5.45 5.44 4.98
C ASP A 25 -6.02 6.31 3.83
N LYS A 26 -7.17 6.93 4.10
CA LYS A 26 -7.85 7.86 3.18
C LYS A 26 -7.23 9.26 3.21
N ASN A 27 -6.65 9.67 4.33
CA ASN A 27 -6.16 11.02 4.59
C ASN A 27 -4.67 11.20 4.32
N ARG A 28 -3.96 10.14 3.91
CA ARG A 28 -2.54 10.22 3.55
C ARG A 28 -2.30 11.06 2.27
N PRO A 29 -1.11 11.66 2.11
CA PRO A 29 -0.73 12.34 0.88
C PRO A 29 -0.77 11.43 -0.35
N ASN A 30 -1.21 11.98 -1.49
CA ASN A 30 -1.11 11.28 -2.77
C ASN A 30 0.28 11.51 -3.38
N VAL A 31 1.21 10.58 -3.15
CA VAL A 31 2.58 10.62 -3.67
C VAL A 31 2.76 9.88 -5.01
N GLY A 32 1.68 9.35 -5.61
CA GLY A 32 1.77 8.51 -6.81
C GLY A 32 2.24 7.07 -6.52
N TYR A 33 2.19 6.20 -7.53
CA TYR A 33 2.44 4.76 -7.33
C TYR A 33 3.90 4.44 -6.98
N ALA A 34 4.87 4.94 -7.75
CA ALA A 34 6.29 4.64 -7.56
C ALA A 34 6.78 5.03 -6.15
N ALA A 35 6.43 6.23 -5.68
CA ALA A 35 6.77 6.65 -4.32
C ALA A 35 6.01 5.85 -3.24
N THR A 36 4.78 5.42 -3.52
CA THR A 36 4.03 4.53 -2.61
C THR A 36 4.75 3.18 -2.45
N VAL A 37 5.29 2.60 -3.53
CA VAL A 37 6.09 1.37 -3.48
C VAL A 37 7.40 1.59 -2.75
N ALA A 38 8.10 2.70 -3.02
CA ALA A 38 9.35 3.06 -2.34
C ALA A 38 9.15 3.21 -0.81
N ALA A 39 8.00 3.74 -0.39
CA ALA A 39 7.59 3.83 1.01
C ALA A 39 6.94 2.56 1.56
N GLN A 40 7.21 1.40 0.95
CA GLN A 40 6.70 0.09 1.40
C GLN A 40 5.18 0.04 1.56
N CYS A 41 4.47 0.65 0.62
CA CYS A 41 3.02 0.80 0.62
C CYS A 41 2.43 1.60 1.80
N ASN A 42 3.23 2.28 2.62
CA ASN A 42 2.78 3.19 3.69
C ASN A 42 3.56 4.52 3.64
N PRO A 43 3.39 5.31 2.57
CA PRO A 43 3.90 6.69 2.50
C PRO A 43 3.17 7.63 3.46
#